data_AF-A0A368KLN5-F1
#
_entry.id   AF-A0A368KLN5-F1
#
_cell.length_a   1.000
_cell.length_b   1.000
_cell.length_c   1.000
_cell.angle_alpha   90.00
_cell.angle_beta   90.00
_cell.angle_gamma   90.00
#
_symmetry.space_group_name_H-M   'P 1'
#
loop_
_entity.id
_entity.type
_entity.pdbx_description
1 polymer ?
#
loop_
_entity_poly.entity_id
_entity_poly.type
_entity_poly.pdbx_seq_one_letter_code
_entity_poly.pdbx_strand_id
1 'polypeptide(L)'
;MKNHQTTRKPGLTLAELLVASAVMGILCVGFGTLAVSVQMANTFAQERNQVGQHARVILLRIENAIQKAHATEAFPGFLPITYDDGSYDFPQAIAIWNPSGIPTNDYPLVNQLTFFACDPAAPNRLLEITNPSLTTVAPALNAPSDWRNLVQRLIDDTNSDMVEITDLLRAGKLGSNFYSTLRFKSRITPTATELAEARAGTVSWESLNWPTSIYSSQSGLRQAWCAFEFQLVPSSDIATHATFKDESSPFFGSSALYYQVTR
;
A
#
# COMPACT_ATOMS: atom_id res chain seq x y z
N MET A 1 82.02 36.65 -11.57
CA MET A 1 81.25 36.17 -12.75
C MET A 1 80.71 34.78 -12.45
N LYS A 2 79.39 34.63 -12.26
CA LYS A 2 78.71 33.34 -12.09
C LYS A 2 78.18 32.91 -13.45
N ASN A 3 78.74 31.85 -14.04
CA ASN A 3 78.23 31.27 -15.27
C ASN A 3 76.94 30.49 -14.97
N HIS A 4 75.80 31.00 -15.43
CA HIS A 4 74.56 30.23 -15.52
C HIS A 4 74.72 29.18 -16.62
N GLN A 5 74.96 27.93 -16.24
CA GLN A 5 74.76 26.79 -17.14
C GLN A 5 73.26 26.54 -17.26
N THR A 6 72.67 26.98 -18.37
CA THR A 6 71.32 26.57 -18.77
C THR A 6 71.37 25.12 -19.25
N THR A 7 70.99 24.19 -18.39
CA THR A 7 70.69 22.80 -18.76
C THR A 7 69.47 22.80 -19.67
N ARG A 8 69.69 22.60 -20.99
CA ARG A 8 68.60 22.34 -21.94
C ARG A 8 68.02 20.96 -21.60
N LYS A 9 66.80 20.95 -21.07
CA LYS A 9 66.03 19.71 -20.87
C LYS A 9 65.75 19.10 -22.25
N PRO A 10 66.04 17.81 -22.49
CA PRO A 10 65.68 17.15 -23.74
C PRO A 10 64.15 17.16 -23.89
N GLY A 11 63.66 17.57 -25.06
CA GLY A 11 62.23 17.54 -25.38
C GLY A 11 61.72 16.11 -25.49
N LEU A 12 60.48 15.88 -25.06
CA LEU A 12 59.78 14.59 -25.19
C LEU A 12 59.83 14.10 -26.63
N THR A 13 60.18 12.83 -26.81
CA THR A 13 60.13 12.18 -28.12
C THR A 13 58.67 12.00 -28.56
N LEU A 14 58.42 11.98 -29.88
CA LEU A 14 57.07 11.79 -30.44
C LEU A 14 56.40 10.51 -29.92
N ALA A 15 57.18 9.45 -29.70
CA ALA A 15 56.72 8.19 -29.13
C ALA A 15 56.25 8.35 -27.67
N GLU A 16 56.98 9.10 -26.84
CA GLU A 16 56.58 9.39 -25.46
C GLU A 16 55.30 10.23 -25.40
N LEU A 17 55.13 11.19 -26.32
CA LEU A 17 53.92 12.00 -26.41
C LEU A 17 52.70 11.15 -26.84
N LEU A 18 52.89 10.22 -27.78
CA LEU A 18 51.85 9.27 -28.19
C LEU A 18 51.45 8.35 -27.04
N VAL A 19 52.41 7.76 -26.32
CA VAL A 19 52.12 6.90 -25.16
C VAL A 19 51.43 7.70 -24.05
N ALA A 20 51.90 8.91 -23.73
CA ALA A 20 51.26 9.77 -22.74
C ALA A 20 49.82 10.13 -23.12
N SER A 21 49.55 10.43 -24.40
CA SER A 21 48.21 10.71 -24.90
C SER A 21 47.28 9.49 -24.85
N ALA A 22 47.81 8.30 -25.12
CA ALA A 22 47.05 7.05 -25.04
C ALA A 22 46.69 6.70 -23.59
N VAL A 23 47.64 6.86 -22.66
CA VAL A 23 47.41 6.65 -21.22
C VAL A 23 46.39 7.65 -20.69
N MET A 24 46.51 8.94 -21.04
CA MET A 24 45.51 9.94 -20.66
C MET A 24 44.14 9.62 -21.24
N GLY A 25 44.06 9.17 -22.51
CA GLY A 25 42.81 8.74 -23.12
C GLY A 25 42.12 7.61 -22.34
N ILE A 26 42.86 6.57 -21.96
CA ILE A 26 42.35 5.46 -21.16
C ILE A 26 41.89 5.93 -19.78
N LEU A 27 42.66 6.79 -19.10
CA LEU A 27 42.30 7.36 -17.80
C LEU A 27 41.02 8.21 -17.90
N CYS A 28 40.90 9.05 -18.93
CA CYS A 28 39.70 9.85 -19.17
C CYS A 28 38.46 8.97 -19.39
N VAL A 29 38.58 7.89 -20.17
CA VAL A 29 37.49 6.94 -20.36
C VAL A 29 37.14 6.24 -19.04
N GLY A 30 38.13 5.80 -18.27
CA GLY A 30 37.92 5.18 -16.95
C GLY A 30 37.23 6.10 -15.94
N PHE A 31 37.62 7.38 -15.90
CA PHE A 31 36.92 8.36 -15.06
C PHE A 31 35.50 8.65 -15.56
N GLY A 32 35.30 8.68 -16.88
CA GLY A 32 33.97 8.84 -17.48
C GLY A 32 33.02 7.71 -17.09
N THR A 33 33.46 6.45 -17.17
CA THR A 33 32.62 5.30 -16.77
C THR A 33 32.32 5.30 -15.28
N LEU A 34 33.31 5.59 -14.43
CA LEU A 34 33.11 5.70 -12.98
C LEU A 34 32.12 6.81 -12.61
N ALA A 35 32.22 7.98 -13.25
CA ALA A 35 31.28 9.08 -13.03
C ALA A 35 29.84 8.68 -13.37
N VAL A 36 29.64 8.01 -14.51
CA VAL A 36 28.31 7.48 -14.90
C VAL A 36 27.83 6.42 -13.91
N SER A 37 28.68 5.49 -13.50
CA SER A 37 28.30 4.45 -12.52
C SER A 37 27.91 5.05 -11.17
N VAL A 38 28.64 6.05 -10.67
CA VAL A 38 28.30 6.75 -9.41
C VAL A 38 26.97 7.50 -9.55
N GLN A 39 26.74 8.16 -10.68
CA GLN A 39 25.47 8.84 -10.94
C GLN A 39 24.30 7.84 -10.96
N MET A 40 24.44 6.72 -11.67
CA MET A 40 23.42 5.66 -11.70
C MET A 40 23.16 5.06 -10.31
N ALA A 41 24.22 4.79 -9.54
CA ALA A 41 24.09 4.28 -8.18
C ALA A 41 23.38 5.27 -7.25
N ASN A 42 23.66 6.57 -7.40
CA ASN A 42 22.98 7.61 -6.64
C ASN A 42 21.49 7.72 -7.01
N THR A 43 21.15 7.73 -8.31
CA THR A 43 19.76 7.75 -8.77
C THR A 43 18.98 6.55 -8.23
N PHE A 44 19.54 5.34 -8.37
CA PHE A 44 18.91 4.13 -7.85
C PHE A 44 18.69 4.19 -6.34
N ALA A 45 19.66 4.68 -5.57
CA ALA A 45 19.53 4.85 -4.13
C ALA A 45 18.43 5.87 -3.76
N GLN A 46 18.31 6.97 -4.50
CA GLN A 46 17.26 7.97 -4.31
C GLN A 46 15.87 7.39 -4.58
N GLU A 47 15.69 6.69 -5.68
CA GLU A 47 14.43 6.03 -6.05
C GLU A 47 14.00 4.98 -5.01
N ARG A 48 14.93 4.15 -4.55
CA ARG A 48 14.66 3.16 -3.49
C ARG A 48 14.27 3.81 -2.16
N ASN A 49 14.92 4.92 -1.81
CA ASN A 49 14.57 5.69 -0.62
C ASN A 49 13.16 6.28 -0.74
N GLN A 50 12.81 6.86 -1.89
CA GLN A 50 11.47 7.41 -2.12
C GLN A 50 10.39 6.33 -1.99
N VAL A 51 10.56 5.21 -2.69
CA VAL A 51 9.66 4.05 -2.61
C VAL A 51 9.51 3.57 -1.16
N GLY A 52 10.61 3.46 -0.42
CA GLY A 52 10.59 3.06 1.00
C GLY A 52 9.80 4.02 1.89
N GLN A 53 9.89 5.34 1.67
CA GLN A 53 9.11 6.31 2.44
C GLN A 53 7.62 6.25 2.14
N HIS A 54 7.25 6.14 0.86
CA HIS A 54 5.84 5.97 0.47
C HIS A 54 5.25 4.71 1.10
N ALA A 55 5.96 3.57 1.04
CA ALA A 55 5.53 2.34 1.69
C ALA A 55 5.30 2.51 3.20
N ARG A 56 6.22 3.19 3.89
CA ARG A 56 6.08 3.47 5.33
C ARG A 56 4.83 4.30 5.63
N VAL A 57 4.54 5.31 4.83
CA VAL A 57 3.34 6.16 5.01
C VAL A 57 2.06 5.34 4.80
N ILE A 58 2.01 4.51 3.75
CA ILE A 58 0.87 3.63 3.47
C ILE A 58 0.62 2.69 4.65
N LEU A 59 1.65 1.97 5.09
CA LEU A 59 1.58 1.03 6.22
C LEU A 59 1.07 1.74 7.48
N LEU A 60 1.70 2.85 7.87
CA LEU A 60 1.35 3.58 9.09
C LEU A 60 -0.08 4.13 9.05
N ARG A 61 -0.53 4.67 7.91
CA ARG A 61 -1.89 5.24 7.81
C ARG A 61 -2.96 4.15 7.93
N ILE A 62 -2.81 3.06 7.18
CA ILE A 62 -3.77 1.95 7.20
C ILE A 62 -3.77 1.27 8.57
N GLU A 63 -2.61 0.94 9.13
CA GLU A 63 -2.51 0.29 10.44
C GLU A 63 -3.11 1.15 11.55
N ASN A 64 -2.83 2.46 11.55
CA ASN A 64 -3.37 3.39 12.53
C ASN A 64 -4.90 3.52 12.42
N ALA A 65 -5.43 3.58 11.18
CA ALA A 65 -6.87 3.57 10.96
C ALA A 65 -7.53 2.29 11.49
N ILE A 66 -6.95 1.12 11.21
CA ILE A 66 -7.48 -0.17 11.71
C ILE A 66 -7.39 -0.26 13.23
N GLN A 67 -6.29 0.20 13.85
CA GLN A 67 -6.11 0.17 15.30
C GLN A 67 -7.12 1.06 16.04
N LYS A 68 -7.62 2.12 15.39
CA LYS A 68 -8.66 3.00 15.92
C LYS A 68 -10.07 2.57 15.53
N ALA A 69 -10.20 1.48 14.77
CA ALA A 69 -11.49 1.06 14.26
C ALA A 69 -12.42 0.61 15.40
N HIS A 70 -13.68 1.04 15.32
CA HIS A 70 -14.74 0.55 16.16
C HIS A 70 -15.38 -0.69 15.52
N ALA A 71 -15.67 -1.72 16.31
CA ALA A 71 -16.28 -2.94 15.80
C ALA A 71 -17.42 -3.42 16.69
N THR A 72 -18.40 -4.01 16.03
CA THR A 72 -19.59 -4.62 16.63
C THR A 72 -19.81 -5.98 15.98
N GLU A 73 -20.83 -6.70 16.44
CA GLU A 73 -21.25 -7.93 15.77
C GLU A 73 -21.80 -7.68 14.36
N ALA A 74 -22.43 -6.52 14.14
CA ALA A 74 -23.01 -6.14 12.86
C ALA A 74 -21.96 -5.66 11.86
N PHE A 75 -20.89 -5.00 12.31
CA PHE A 75 -19.78 -4.57 11.47
C PHE A 75 -18.42 -4.87 12.12
N PRO A 76 -17.55 -5.67 11.48
CA PRO A 76 -16.30 -6.18 12.08
C PRO A 76 -15.16 -5.14 12.08
N GLY A 77 -15.48 -3.85 12.14
CA GLY A 77 -14.58 -2.70 12.14
C GLY A 77 -13.92 -2.36 10.82
N PHE A 78 -13.72 -3.32 9.92
CA PHE A 78 -13.29 -3.06 8.55
C PHE A 78 -13.82 -4.09 7.56
N LEU A 79 -13.93 -3.68 6.30
CA LEU A 79 -14.41 -4.50 5.19
C LEU A 79 -13.57 -4.27 3.93
N PRO A 80 -12.80 -5.27 3.47
CA PRO A 80 -12.20 -5.23 2.14
C PRO A 80 -13.28 -5.18 1.05
N ILE A 81 -13.08 -4.31 0.07
CA ILE A 81 -13.96 -4.11 -1.07
C ILE A 81 -13.26 -4.67 -2.30
N THR A 82 -13.84 -5.73 -2.85
CA THR A 82 -13.32 -6.45 -4.00
C THR A 82 -13.93 -5.91 -5.29
N TYR A 83 -13.08 -5.53 -6.23
CA TYR A 83 -13.44 -5.27 -7.63
C TYR A 83 -13.24 -6.54 -8.45
N ASP A 84 -14.04 -6.70 -9.48
CA ASP A 84 -14.10 -7.90 -10.32
C ASP A 84 -13.93 -7.54 -11.80
N ASP A 85 -13.08 -8.28 -12.51
CA ASP A 85 -12.98 -8.26 -13.97
C ASP A 85 -12.96 -9.71 -14.49
N GLY A 86 -14.11 -10.17 -14.96
CA GLY A 86 -14.32 -11.55 -15.38
C GLY A 86 -14.16 -12.53 -14.22
N SER A 87 -13.07 -13.32 -14.24
CA SER A 87 -12.78 -14.33 -13.22
C SER A 87 -11.75 -13.88 -12.18
N TYR A 88 -11.28 -12.62 -12.25
CA TYR A 88 -10.24 -12.11 -11.38
C TYR A 88 -10.80 -11.13 -10.35
N ASP A 89 -10.39 -11.34 -9.10
CA ASP A 89 -10.71 -10.49 -7.95
C ASP A 89 -9.57 -9.53 -7.61
N PHE A 90 -9.93 -8.28 -7.39
CA PHE A 90 -9.05 -7.16 -7.07
C PHE A 90 -9.54 -6.47 -5.78
N PRO A 91 -9.21 -6.99 -4.58
CA PRO A 91 -9.49 -6.33 -3.31
C PRO A 91 -8.59 -5.11 -3.10
N GLN A 92 -8.83 -4.05 -3.88
CA GLN A 92 -8.00 -2.85 -3.97
C GLN A 92 -8.56 -1.67 -3.15
N ALA A 93 -9.59 -1.91 -2.34
CA ALA A 93 -10.12 -0.94 -1.39
C ALA A 93 -10.50 -1.59 -0.05
N ILE A 94 -10.56 -0.79 1.00
CA ILE A 94 -11.03 -1.18 2.33
C ILE A 94 -11.82 -0.03 2.95
N ALA A 95 -12.97 -0.35 3.56
CA ALA A 95 -13.71 0.56 4.42
C ALA A 95 -13.36 0.26 5.88
N ILE A 96 -13.05 1.29 6.66
CA ILE A 96 -12.68 1.17 8.07
C ILE A 96 -13.61 2.07 8.89
N TRP A 97 -14.25 1.51 9.92
CA TRP A 97 -15.16 2.27 10.78
C TRP A 97 -14.39 2.96 11.89
N ASN A 98 -14.18 4.27 11.74
CA ASN A 98 -13.39 5.10 12.65
C ASN A 98 -14.21 6.34 13.06
N PRO A 99 -15.22 6.18 13.94
CA PRO A 99 -16.02 7.31 14.39
C PRO A 99 -15.18 8.26 15.26
N SER A 100 -15.38 9.57 15.13
CA SER A 100 -14.67 10.60 15.91
C SER A 100 -15.03 10.63 17.41
N GLY A 101 -16.03 9.84 17.82
CA GLY A 101 -16.48 9.69 19.19
C GLY A 101 -17.17 8.33 19.39
N ILE A 102 -17.88 8.17 20.50
CA ILE A 102 -18.62 6.92 20.78
C ILE A 102 -19.77 6.81 19.76
N PRO A 103 -19.80 5.76 18.92
CA PRO A 103 -20.90 5.58 17.98
C PRO A 103 -22.20 5.27 18.74
N THR A 104 -23.30 5.84 18.27
CA THR A 104 -24.64 5.61 18.81
C THR A 104 -25.36 4.44 18.14
N ASN A 105 -24.86 4.01 16.98
CA ASN A 105 -25.47 2.99 16.13
C ASN A 105 -24.59 1.74 16.13
N ASP A 106 -25.20 0.56 16.05
CA ASP A 106 -24.48 -0.72 15.94
C ASP A 106 -23.85 -0.96 14.56
N TYR A 107 -24.16 -0.10 13.58
CA TYR A 107 -23.65 -0.15 12.21
C TYR A 107 -23.15 1.23 11.76
N PRO A 108 -22.07 1.30 10.95
CA PRO A 108 -21.49 2.58 10.53
C PRO A 108 -22.44 3.42 9.67
N LEU A 109 -22.38 4.72 9.90
CA LEU A 109 -22.75 5.72 8.90
C LEU A 109 -21.56 6.00 7.99
N VAL A 110 -21.80 6.46 6.76
CA VAL A 110 -20.71 6.71 5.80
C VAL A 110 -19.74 7.80 6.30
N ASN A 111 -20.23 8.83 7.00
CA ASN A 111 -19.38 9.85 7.62
C ASN A 111 -18.52 9.36 8.79
N GLN A 112 -18.69 8.12 9.24
CA GLN A 112 -17.85 7.47 10.24
C GLN A 112 -16.85 6.49 9.60
N LEU A 113 -16.86 6.38 8.27
CA LEU A 113 -15.97 5.50 7.53
C LEU A 113 -14.79 6.28 6.96
N THR A 114 -13.61 5.68 7.07
CA THR A 114 -12.42 6.04 6.30
C THR A 114 -12.21 4.96 5.26
N PHE A 115 -12.09 5.36 4.00
CA PHE A 115 -11.81 4.45 2.90
C PHE A 115 -10.36 4.60 2.48
N PHE A 116 -9.68 3.47 2.27
CA PHE A 116 -8.44 3.44 1.51
C PHE A 116 -8.73 2.73 0.21
N ALA A 117 -8.64 3.42 -0.92
CA ALA A 117 -9.02 2.87 -2.22
C ALA A 117 -8.09 3.36 -3.34
N CYS A 118 -7.86 2.49 -4.32
CA CYS A 118 -7.22 2.91 -5.56
C CYS A 118 -8.25 3.56 -6.48
N ASP A 119 -7.87 4.66 -7.12
CA ASP A 119 -8.70 5.31 -8.14
C ASP A 119 -8.84 4.38 -9.37
N PRO A 120 -10.05 3.97 -9.79
CA PRO A 120 -10.21 3.13 -10.96
C PRO A 120 -9.74 3.77 -12.27
N ALA A 121 -9.75 5.11 -12.37
CA ALA A 121 -9.23 5.84 -13.52
C ALA A 121 -7.70 5.97 -13.48
N ALA A 122 -7.10 5.91 -12.29
CA ALA A 122 -5.66 5.96 -12.07
C ALA A 122 -5.22 4.91 -11.03
N PRO A 123 -5.12 3.61 -11.41
CA PRO A 123 -4.93 2.50 -10.47
C PRO A 123 -3.61 2.51 -9.68
N ASN A 124 -2.69 3.43 -10.00
CA ASN A 124 -1.47 3.67 -9.24
C ASN A 124 -1.62 4.66 -8.08
N ARG A 125 -2.77 5.34 -7.99
CA ARG A 125 -3.06 6.34 -6.95
C ARG A 125 -3.84 5.69 -5.81
N LEU A 126 -3.26 5.70 -4.61
CA LEU A 126 -3.94 5.31 -3.38
C LEU A 126 -4.51 6.56 -2.71
N LEU A 127 -5.81 6.54 -2.47
CA LEU A 127 -6.53 7.63 -1.83
C LEU A 127 -7.01 7.20 -0.44
N GLU A 128 -6.88 8.11 0.52
CA GLU A 128 -7.63 8.10 1.77
C GLU A 128 -8.83 9.03 1.61
N ILE A 129 -10.03 8.48 1.77
CA ILE A 129 -11.28 9.18 1.46
C ILE A 129 -12.16 9.17 2.69
N THR A 130 -12.67 10.35 3.05
CA THR A 130 -13.69 10.55 4.08
C THR A 130 -14.75 11.51 3.57
N ASN A 131 -15.98 11.43 4.09
CA ASN A 131 -17.02 12.40 3.74
C ASN A 131 -17.82 12.74 5.00
N PRO A 132 -17.49 13.84 5.70
CA PRO A 132 -18.12 14.17 6.97
C PRO A 132 -19.60 14.55 6.83
N SER A 133 -20.03 14.94 5.63
CA SER A 133 -21.40 15.41 5.34
C SER A 133 -22.40 14.27 5.13
N LEU A 134 -21.94 13.07 4.76
CA LEU A 134 -22.81 11.98 4.34
C LEU A 134 -23.24 11.09 5.52
N THR A 135 -24.43 11.37 6.07
CA THR A 135 -24.97 10.67 7.26
C THR A 135 -25.78 9.42 6.93
N THR A 136 -25.74 8.92 5.69
CA THR A 136 -26.46 7.70 5.31
C THR A 136 -25.83 6.47 5.96
N VAL A 137 -26.64 5.45 6.27
CA VAL A 137 -26.12 4.16 6.73
C VAL A 137 -25.28 3.52 5.63
N ALA A 138 -24.16 2.88 6.01
CA ALA A 138 -23.31 2.19 5.07
C ALA A 138 -24.03 1.00 4.39
N PRO A 139 -23.61 0.56 3.20
CA PRO A 139 -24.19 -0.59 2.53
C PRO A 139 -24.04 -1.88 3.35
N ALA A 140 -24.92 -2.85 3.14
CA ALA A 140 -24.84 -4.12 3.84
C ALA A 140 -23.55 -4.91 3.51
N LEU A 141 -23.06 -5.73 4.44
CA LEU A 141 -21.81 -6.48 4.27
C LEU A 141 -21.84 -7.48 3.09
N ASN A 142 -23.04 -7.96 2.71
CA ASN A 142 -23.26 -8.91 1.63
C ASN A 142 -23.58 -8.23 0.28
N ALA A 143 -23.42 -6.90 0.17
CA ALA A 143 -23.72 -6.14 -1.04
C ALA A 143 -22.43 -5.50 -1.64
N PRO A 144 -21.51 -6.32 -2.19
CA PRO A 144 -20.21 -5.82 -2.66
C PRO A 144 -20.32 -4.78 -3.79
N SER A 145 -21.34 -4.87 -4.65
CA SER A 145 -21.62 -3.88 -5.69
C SER A 145 -21.88 -2.49 -5.12
N ASP A 146 -22.63 -2.43 -4.02
CA ASP A 146 -23.05 -1.17 -3.41
C ASP A 146 -21.87 -0.46 -2.74
N TRP A 147 -20.93 -1.25 -2.18
CA TRP A 147 -19.66 -0.75 -1.67
C TRP A 147 -18.77 -0.17 -2.77
N ARG A 148 -18.67 -0.84 -3.93
CA ARG A 148 -17.92 -0.32 -5.08
C ARG A 148 -18.52 1.00 -5.61
N ASN A 149 -19.84 1.02 -5.76
CA ASN A 149 -20.57 2.22 -6.18
C ASN A 149 -20.42 3.36 -5.17
N LEU A 150 -20.39 3.04 -3.87
CA LEU A 150 -20.13 4.03 -2.83
C LEU A 150 -18.73 4.63 -2.95
N VAL A 151 -17.69 3.80 -3.09
CA VAL A 151 -16.31 4.27 -3.25
C VAL A 151 -16.18 5.16 -4.48
N GLN A 152 -16.71 4.73 -5.64
CA GLN A 152 -16.68 5.53 -6.85
C GLN A 152 -17.38 6.88 -6.66
N ARG A 153 -18.59 6.87 -6.07
CA ARG A 153 -19.33 8.09 -5.77
C ARG A 153 -18.56 9.02 -4.84
N LEU A 154 -17.85 8.48 -3.84
CA LEU A 154 -17.04 9.30 -2.93
C LEU A 154 -15.84 9.93 -3.64
N ILE A 155 -15.23 9.23 -4.60
CA ILE A 155 -14.15 9.77 -5.44
C ILE A 155 -14.67 10.92 -6.31
N ASP A 156 -15.88 10.78 -6.85
CA ASP A 156 -16.49 11.77 -7.75
C ASP A 156 -17.16 12.95 -7.00
N ASP A 157 -17.42 12.82 -5.69
CA ASP A 157 -18.13 13.82 -4.89
C ASP A 157 -17.18 14.93 -4.40
N THR A 158 -17.54 16.17 -4.72
CA THR A 158 -16.82 17.39 -4.29
C THR A 158 -16.84 17.62 -2.77
N ASN A 159 -17.75 16.99 -2.04
CA ASN A 159 -17.84 17.08 -0.58
C ASN A 159 -17.01 16.02 0.16
N SER A 160 -16.35 15.11 -0.58
CA SER A 160 -15.44 14.15 0.01
C SER A 160 -14.07 14.79 0.22
N ASP A 161 -13.52 14.61 1.42
CA ASP A 161 -12.14 14.93 1.73
C ASP A 161 -11.26 13.77 1.25
N MET A 162 -10.46 14.04 0.21
CA MET A 162 -9.54 13.08 -0.38
C MET A 162 -8.09 13.48 -0.14
N VAL A 163 -7.30 12.55 0.39
CA VAL A 163 -5.86 12.69 0.55
C VAL A 163 -5.18 11.63 -0.31
N GLU A 164 -4.40 12.06 -1.30
CA GLU A 164 -3.54 11.15 -2.04
C GLU A 164 -2.36 10.72 -1.16
N ILE A 165 -2.24 9.41 -0.92
CA ILE A 165 -1.15 8.84 -0.14
C ILE A 165 0.07 8.61 -1.02
N THR A 166 -0.15 8.10 -2.23
CA THR A 166 0.90 7.76 -3.19
C THR A 166 0.32 7.65 -4.58
N ASP A 167 1.15 7.93 -5.59
CA ASP A 167 0.95 7.65 -7.01
C ASP A 167 1.91 6.56 -7.54
N LEU A 168 2.73 5.99 -6.65
CA LEU A 168 3.76 4.99 -6.97
C LEU A 168 3.28 3.53 -6.88
N LEU A 169 1.98 3.28 -6.67
CA LEU A 169 1.49 1.89 -6.67
C LEU A 169 1.68 1.28 -8.04
N ARG A 170 2.32 0.11 -8.05
CA ARG A 170 2.42 -0.67 -9.28
C ARG A 170 1.01 -1.09 -9.70
N ALA A 171 0.75 -0.87 -10.98
CA ALA A 171 -0.48 -1.29 -11.64
C ALA A 171 -0.16 -2.38 -12.68
N GLY A 172 -0.86 -3.50 -12.61
CA GLY A 172 -0.80 -4.59 -13.58
C GLY A 172 -1.86 -4.41 -14.67
N LYS A 173 -1.55 -4.85 -15.89
CA LYS A 173 -2.49 -4.80 -17.01
C LYS A 173 -3.26 -6.13 -17.14
N LEU A 174 -4.58 -6.08 -17.23
CA LEU A 174 -5.45 -7.19 -17.58
C LEU A 174 -6.34 -6.76 -18.75
N GLY A 175 -6.15 -7.37 -19.92
CA GLY A 175 -6.81 -6.93 -21.15
C GLY A 175 -6.45 -5.48 -21.49
N SER A 176 -7.46 -4.61 -21.57
CA SER A 176 -7.30 -3.17 -21.82
C SER A 176 -7.19 -2.33 -20.55
N ASN A 177 -7.46 -2.92 -19.38
CA ASN A 177 -7.57 -2.20 -18.11
C ASN A 177 -6.30 -2.37 -17.27
N PHE A 178 -6.04 -1.37 -16.42
CA PHE A 178 -5.02 -1.45 -15.39
C PHE A 178 -5.68 -1.68 -14.03
N TYR A 179 -5.01 -2.42 -13.17
CA TYR A 179 -5.45 -2.72 -11.82
C TYR A 179 -4.30 -2.55 -10.85
N SER A 180 -4.60 -2.02 -9.67
CA SER A 180 -3.60 -1.90 -8.62
C SER A 180 -3.10 -3.27 -8.16
N THR A 181 -1.84 -3.31 -7.74
CA THR A 181 -1.26 -4.47 -7.02
C THR A 181 -1.64 -4.49 -5.54
N LEU A 182 -2.32 -3.47 -5.03
CA LEU A 182 -2.86 -3.47 -3.67
C LEU A 182 -3.89 -4.60 -3.50
N ARG A 183 -3.73 -5.37 -2.43
CA ARG A 183 -4.63 -6.45 -2.04
C ARG A 183 -4.89 -6.40 -0.56
N PHE A 184 -6.15 -6.27 -0.19
CA PHE A 184 -6.64 -6.47 1.17
C PHE A 184 -7.19 -7.88 1.36
N LYS A 185 -6.90 -8.48 2.51
CA LYS A 185 -7.45 -9.76 2.93
C LYS A 185 -7.90 -9.66 4.37
N SER A 186 -9.16 -9.96 4.63
CA SER A 186 -9.69 -10.04 5.99
C SER A 186 -9.93 -11.48 6.40
N ARG A 187 -9.75 -11.74 7.70
CA ARG A 187 -10.19 -12.97 8.36
C ARG A 187 -10.83 -12.61 9.70
N ILE A 188 -12.01 -13.15 9.96
CA ILE A 188 -12.71 -12.96 11.23
C ILE A 188 -12.83 -14.31 11.93
N THR A 189 -12.49 -14.35 13.21
CA THR A 189 -12.40 -15.58 13.99
C THR A 189 -12.96 -15.37 15.39
N PRO A 190 -14.01 -16.11 15.81
CA PRO A 190 -14.81 -17.06 15.02
C PRO A 190 -15.57 -16.38 13.85
N THR A 191 -15.93 -17.16 12.83
CA THR A 191 -16.73 -16.69 11.70
C THR A 191 -18.17 -16.39 12.12
N ALA A 192 -18.90 -15.62 11.31
CA ALA A 192 -20.30 -15.29 11.62
C ALA A 192 -21.19 -16.56 11.62
N THR A 193 -20.90 -17.51 10.73
CA THR A 193 -21.60 -18.80 10.65
C THR A 193 -21.39 -19.64 11.90
N GLU A 194 -20.13 -19.81 12.35
CA GLU A 194 -19.82 -20.55 13.58
C GLU A 194 -20.52 -19.96 14.81
N LEU A 195 -20.56 -18.63 14.92
CA LEU A 195 -21.31 -17.96 15.99
C LEU A 195 -22.80 -18.25 15.91
N ALA A 196 -23.40 -18.21 14.71
CA ALA A 196 -24.81 -18.52 14.52
C ALA A 196 -25.13 -19.98 14.89
N GLU A 197 -24.27 -20.93 14.51
CA GLU A 197 -24.39 -22.35 14.86
C GLU A 197 -24.28 -22.60 16.37
N ALA A 198 -23.37 -21.91 17.06
CA ALA A 198 -23.25 -22.01 18.50
C ALA A 198 -24.46 -21.44 19.24
N ARG A 199 -25.03 -20.33 18.74
CA ARG A 199 -26.27 -19.74 19.28
C ARG A 199 -27.49 -20.61 19.04
N ALA A 200 -27.53 -21.30 17.90
CA ALA A 200 -28.55 -22.31 17.60
C ALA A 200 -28.39 -23.61 18.40
N GLY A 201 -27.30 -23.76 19.17
CA GLY A 201 -27.00 -24.98 19.94
C GLY A 201 -26.52 -26.16 19.09
N THR A 202 -26.17 -25.93 17.82
CA THR A 202 -25.62 -26.95 16.91
C THR A 202 -24.16 -27.27 17.25
N VAL A 203 -23.40 -26.26 17.69
CA VAL A 203 -22.00 -26.37 18.11
C VAL A 203 -21.88 -25.83 19.54
N SER A 204 -20.96 -26.37 20.35
CA SER A 204 -20.72 -25.84 21.71
C SER A 204 -20.01 -24.49 21.62
N TRP A 205 -20.46 -23.52 22.40
CA TRP A 205 -19.85 -22.18 22.48
C TRP A 205 -18.35 -22.25 22.79
N GLU A 206 -17.98 -23.16 23.68
CA GLU A 206 -16.61 -23.41 24.14
C GLU A 206 -15.74 -24.09 23.06
N SER A 207 -16.36 -24.70 22.06
CA SER A 207 -15.69 -25.37 20.94
C SER A 207 -15.39 -24.46 19.75
N LEU A 208 -15.87 -23.21 19.77
CA LEU A 208 -15.52 -22.24 18.73
C LEU A 208 -14.02 -21.90 18.77
N ASN A 209 -13.47 -21.54 17.61
CA ASN A 209 -12.07 -21.13 17.48
C ASN A 209 -11.86 -19.72 18.05
N TRP A 210 -11.87 -19.59 19.38
CA TRP A 210 -11.64 -18.33 20.05
C TRP A 210 -10.16 -17.93 19.96
N PRO A 211 -9.84 -16.70 19.52
CA PRO A 211 -8.52 -16.11 19.64
C PRO A 211 -7.96 -16.31 21.05
N THR A 212 -6.80 -16.97 21.14
CA THR A 212 -6.11 -17.28 22.41
C THR A 212 -6.98 -18.02 23.45
N SER A 213 -8.05 -18.70 22.99
CA SER A 213 -9.03 -19.38 23.86
C SER A 213 -9.69 -18.46 24.89
N ILE A 214 -9.84 -17.16 24.60
CA ILE A 214 -10.49 -16.20 25.49
C ILE A 214 -12.00 -16.23 25.27
N TYR A 215 -12.71 -16.91 26.17
CA TYR A 215 -14.17 -16.93 26.23
C TYR A 215 -14.66 -17.18 27.66
N SER A 216 -15.94 -16.91 27.87
CA SER A 216 -16.73 -17.26 29.05
C SER A 216 -18.00 -18.00 28.62
N SER A 217 -18.83 -18.43 29.57
CA SER A 217 -20.12 -19.06 29.26
C SER A 217 -21.14 -18.12 28.61
N GLN A 218 -20.93 -16.80 28.70
CA GLN A 218 -21.86 -15.75 28.24
C GLN A 218 -21.27 -14.83 27.17
N SER A 219 -19.95 -14.85 26.96
CA SER A 219 -19.26 -13.96 26.02
C SER A 219 -17.98 -14.57 25.49
N GLY A 220 -17.44 -14.02 24.41
CA GLY A 220 -16.19 -14.45 23.81
C GLY A 220 -15.46 -13.29 23.15
N LEU A 221 -14.14 -13.39 23.03
CA LEU A 221 -13.35 -12.40 22.32
C LEU A 221 -13.28 -12.78 20.84
N ARG A 222 -13.77 -11.91 19.95
CA ARG A 222 -13.68 -12.10 18.50
C ARG A 222 -12.54 -11.26 17.93
N GLN A 223 -11.81 -11.81 16.98
CA GLN A 223 -10.73 -11.12 16.29
C GLN A 223 -11.15 -10.86 14.84
N ALA A 224 -11.02 -9.61 14.40
CA ALA A 224 -10.99 -9.26 12.99
C ALA A 224 -9.53 -8.93 12.62
N TRP A 225 -8.95 -9.69 11.70
CA TRP A 225 -7.60 -9.51 11.21
C TRP A 225 -7.61 -9.07 9.74
N CYS A 226 -6.79 -8.09 9.40
CA CYS A 226 -6.56 -7.63 8.04
C CYS A 226 -5.07 -7.77 7.71
N ALA A 227 -4.77 -8.41 6.58
CA ALA A 227 -3.49 -8.27 5.91
C ALA A 227 -3.68 -7.46 4.64
N PHE A 228 -2.63 -6.74 4.28
CA PHE A 228 -2.57 -6.06 3.01
C PHE A 228 -1.18 -6.12 2.42
N GLU A 229 -1.13 -6.27 1.11
CA GLU A 229 0.09 -6.36 0.33
C GLU A 229 -0.01 -5.43 -0.86
N PHE A 230 1.12 -4.84 -1.25
CA PHE A 230 1.19 -3.95 -2.39
C PHE A 230 2.62 -3.93 -2.96
N GLN A 231 2.74 -3.48 -4.20
CA GLN A 231 4.03 -3.26 -4.84
C GLN A 231 4.16 -1.79 -5.24
N LEU A 232 5.35 -1.23 -5.07
CA LEU A 232 5.67 0.12 -5.51
C LEU A 232 6.73 0.09 -6.61
N VAL A 233 6.67 1.09 -7.50
CA VAL A 233 7.64 1.34 -8.57
C VAL A 233 8.04 2.83 -8.56
N PRO A 234 9.27 3.19 -8.98
CA PRO A 234 9.76 4.56 -8.92
C PRO A 234 9.26 5.44 -10.09
N SER A 235 8.02 5.23 -10.52
CA SER A 235 7.38 5.99 -11.60
C SER A 235 5.89 6.09 -11.33
N SER A 236 5.31 7.25 -11.62
CA SER A 236 3.87 7.46 -11.60
C SER A 236 3.22 7.27 -12.98
N ASP A 237 4.03 7.05 -14.03
CA ASP A 237 3.53 6.73 -15.36
C ASP A 237 3.21 5.23 -15.48
N ILE A 238 1.91 4.92 -15.38
CA ILE A 238 1.38 3.55 -15.48
C ILE A 238 1.83 2.84 -16.78
N ALA A 239 2.00 3.57 -17.89
CA ALA A 239 2.40 2.97 -19.16
C ALA A 239 3.77 2.28 -19.07
N THR A 240 4.63 2.75 -18.16
CA THR A 240 5.97 2.20 -17.91
C THR A 240 6.00 1.09 -16.86
N HIS A 241 4.90 0.83 -16.13
CA HIS A 241 4.91 -0.16 -15.05
C HIS A 241 5.21 -1.60 -15.51
N ALA A 242 4.98 -1.91 -16.78
CA ALA A 242 5.35 -3.19 -17.37
C ALA A 242 6.87 -3.37 -17.47
N THR A 243 7.64 -2.29 -17.73
CA THR A 243 9.10 -2.33 -17.82
C THR A 243 9.75 -2.38 -16.43
N PHE A 244 9.09 -1.80 -15.43
CA PHE A 244 9.55 -1.79 -14.03
C PHE A 244 9.18 -3.05 -13.23
N LYS A 245 8.82 -4.17 -13.89
CA LYS A 245 8.44 -5.40 -13.19
C LYS A 245 9.56 -5.89 -12.25
N ASP A 246 10.81 -5.86 -12.71
CA ASP A 246 11.96 -6.36 -11.95
C ASP A 246 12.45 -5.35 -10.90
N GLU A 247 12.02 -4.10 -11.00
CA GLU A 247 12.33 -3.04 -10.04
C GLU A 247 11.26 -2.89 -8.95
N SER A 248 10.11 -3.54 -9.13
CA SER A 248 9.00 -3.49 -8.18
C SER A 248 9.40 -4.01 -6.81
N SER A 249 9.02 -3.26 -5.77
CA SER A 249 9.31 -3.60 -4.37
C SER A 249 8.03 -4.04 -3.68
N PRO A 250 7.93 -5.29 -3.20
CA PRO A 250 6.76 -5.75 -2.45
C PRO A 250 6.83 -5.29 -0.99
N PHE A 251 5.68 -4.91 -0.46
CA PHE A 251 5.48 -4.54 0.94
C PHE A 251 4.27 -5.26 1.49
N PHE A 252 4.35 -5.58 2.78
CA PHE A 252 3.32 -6.34 3.49
C PHE A 252 3.03 -5.65 4.81
N GLY A 253 1.75 -5.51 5.12
CA GLY A 253 1.24 -4.97 6.38
C GLY A 253 0.15 -5.85 6.95
N SER A 254 -0.07 -5.77 8.25
CA SER A 254 -1.19 -6.44 8.88
C SER A 254 -1.59 -5.75 10.18
N SER A 255 -2.89 -5.77 10.48
CA SER A 255 -3.42 -5.26 11.73
C SER A 255 -4.60 -6.11 12.18
N ALA A 256 -4.85 -6.14 13.48
CA ALA A 256 -5.97 -6.88 14.06
C ALA A 256 -6.69 -6.01 15.08
N LEU A 257 -7.99 -6.20 15.16
CA LEU A 257 -8.86 -5.63 16.18
C LEU A 257 -9.53 -6.78 16.94
N TYR A 258 -9.79 -6.56 18.21
CA TYR A 258 -10.49 -7.51 19.07
C TYR A 258 -11.73 -6.85 19.67
N TYR A 259 -12.84 -7.57 19.68
CA TYR A 259 -14.10 -7.07 20.22
C TYR A 259 -14.87 -8.20 20.89
N GLN A 260 -15.65 -7.87 21.90
CA GLN A 260 -16.45 -8.83 22.63
C GLN A 260 -17.71 -9.18 21.82
N VAL A 261 -18.08 -10.45 21.82
CA VAL A 261 -19.37 -10.95 21.35
C VAL A 261 -20.09 -11.65 22.49
N THR A 262 -21.42 -11.58 22.50
CA THR A 262 -22.24 -12.22 23.55
C THR A 262 -22.88 -13.49 23.02
N ARG A 263 -23.11 -14.47 23.89
CA ARG A 263 -23.82 -15.69 23.50
C ARG A 263 -25.28 -15.37 23.15
#